data_AF-A0A1B2ARW6-F1
#
_entry.id   AF-A0A1B2ARW6-F1
#
_cell.length_a   1.000
_cell.length_b   1.000
_cell.length_c   1.000
_cell.angle_alpha   90.00
_cell.angle_beta   90.00
_cell.angle_gamma   90.00
#
_symmetry.space_group_name_H-M   'P 1'
#
loop_
_entity.id
_entity.type
_entity.pdbx_description
1 polymer ?
#
loop_
_entity_poly.entity_id
_entity_poly.type
_entity_poly.pdbx_seq_one_letter_code
_entity_poly.pdbx_strand_id
1 'polypeptide(L)'
;MSAADPLVVHVIQDVLDPFTSTVPLRIAYNNRLVLAGAELRPSAIVSKPRVDIGGSDMRVLYTLILVDPDAPSPSHPSLREYLHWMVSDIPGTTGASF
;
A
#
# COMPACT_ATOMS: atom_id res chain seq x y z
N MET A 1 -14.56 -5.68 19.15
CA MET A 1 -13.25 -5.00 19.13
C MET A 1 -12.25 -6.02 18.61
N SER A 2 -12.00 -6.03 17.30
CA SER A 2 -11.08 -7.02 16.71
C SER A 2 -9.66 -6.60 17.06
N ALA A 3 -8.87 -7.51 17.62
CA ALA A 3 -7.44 -7.30 17.84
C ALA A 3 -6.82 -6.84 16.52
N ALA A 4 -6.21 -5.65 16.50
CA ALA A 4 -5.46 -5.18 15.35
C ALA A 4 -4.32 -6.16 15.09
N ASP A 5 -4.15 -6.56 13.83
CA ASP A 5 -3.09 -7.46 13.40
C ASP A 5 -1.73 -6.88 13.82
N PRO A 6 -0.86 -7.62 14.54
CA PRO A 6 0.40 -7.10 15.04
C PRO A 6 1.33 -6.54 13.94
N LEU A 7 1.18 -6.97 12.68
CA LEU A 7 1.91 -6.40 11.53
C LEU A 7 1.39 -5.02 11.11
N VAL A 8 0.10 -4.78 11.32
CA VAL A 8 -0.53 -3.47 11.13
C VAL A 8 -0.06 -2.48 12.22
N VAL A 9 0.28 -2.98 13.41
CA VAL A 9 0.70 -2.14 14.54
C VAL A 9 2.09 -1.51 14.31
N HIS A 10 3.05 -2.19 13.69
CA HIS A 10 4.40 -1.62 13.45
C HIS A 10 4.42 -0.61 12.29
N VAL A 11 3.77 -0.92 11.16
CA VAL A 11 3.73 -0.01 10.00
C VAL A 11 3.01 1.30 10.31
N ILE A 12 1.95 1.23 11.14
CA ILE A 12 1.19 2.40 11.63
C ILE A 12 1.94 3.14 12.77
N GLN A 13 3.17 2.76 13.11
CA GLN A 13 3.98 3.52 14.06
C GLN A 13 5.22 4.14 13.42
N ASP A 14 5.77 3.50 12.39
CA ASP A 14 6.98 3.98 11.72
C ASP A 14 6.72 4.90 10.53
N VAL A 15 5.55 4.80 9.87
CA VAL A 15 5.28 5.49 8.59
C VAL A 15 4.02 6.36 8.63
N LEU A 16 2.96 5.89 9.29
CA LEU A 16 1.66 6.56 9.30
C LEU A 16 1.23 6.86 10.72
N ASP A 17 0.56 7.99 10.94
CA ASP A 17 -0.19 8.19 12.19
C ASP A 17 -1.36 7.20 12.28
N PRO A 18 -1.80 6.81 13.49
CA PRO A 18 -2.97 5.96 13.67
C PRO A 18 -4.21 6.49 12.95
N PHE A 19 -4.85 5.65 12.14
CA PHE A 19 -6.04 6.02 11.37
C PHE A 19 -7.05 4.86 11.30
N THR A 20 -8.30 5.21 11.02
CA THR A 20 -9.33 4.23 10.68
C THR A 20 -9.40 4.10 9.17
N SER A 21 -9.18 2.90 8.63
CA SER A 21 -9.37 2.63 7.20
C SER A 21 -10.85 2.78 6.83
N THR A 22 -11.15 3.72 5.93
CA THR A 22 -12.53 4.03 5.48
C THR A 22 -12.78 3.66 4.02
N VAL A 23 -11.71 3.46 3.23
CA VAL A 23 -11.78 3.20 1.80
C VAL A 23 -11.11 1.85 1.52
N PRO A 24 -11.82 0.87 0.91
CA PRO A 24 -11.21 -0.39 0.52
C PRO A 24 -10.09 -0.18 -0.49
N LEU A 25 -8.94 -0.80 -0.25
CA LEU A 25 -7.80 -0.86 -1.17
C LEU A 25 -7.52 -2.33 -1.50
N ARG A 26 -7.46 -2.66 -2.80
CA ARG A 26 -7.16 -4.03 -3.26
C ARG A 26 -5.93 -3.99 -4.15
N ILE A 27 -4.92 -4.77 -3.79
CA ILE A 27 -3.64 -4.87 -4.51
C ILE A 27 -3.47 -6.31 -4.97
N ALA A 28 -3.15 -6.52 -6.24
CA ALA A 28 -2.93 -7.85 -6.79
C ALA A 28 -1.71 -7.92 -7.71
N TYR A 29 -0.90 -8.98 -7.53
CA TYR A 29 0.16 -9.37 -8.47
C TYR A 29 -0.23 -10.69 -9.13
N ASN A 30 -0.07 -10.82 -10.45
CA ASN A 30 -0.40 -12.04 -11.19
C ASN A 30 -1.80 -12.59 -10.87
N ASN A 31 -2.79 -11.69 -10.77
CA ASN A 31 -4.19 -11.98 -10.42
C ASN A 31 -4.40 -12.61 -9.02
N ARG A 32 -3.41 -12.53 -8.13
CA ARG A 32 -3.52 -12.95 -6.73
C ARG A 32 -3.56 -11.73 -5.81
N LEU A 33 -4.59 -11.67 -4.97
CA LEU A 33 -4.75 -10.63 -3.96
C LEU A 33 -3.59 -10.71 -2.95
N VAL A 34 -2.97 -9.57 -2.67
CA VAL A 34 -1.98 -9.42 -1.60
C VAL A 34 -2.72 -8.97 -0.34
N LEU A 35 -2.44 -9.66 0.77
CA LEU A 35 -2.91 -9.29 2.09
C LEU A 35 -1.81 -8.56 2.86
N ALA A 36 -2.19 -7.74 3.85
CA ALA A 36 -1.23 -7.11 4.73
C ALA A 36 -0.33 -8.17 5.39
N GLY A 37 0.98 -7.91 5.43
CA GLY A 37 1.97 -8.83 6.00
C GLY A 37 2.35 -10.02 5.13
N ALA A 38 1.81 -10.17 3.91
CA ALA A 38 2.19 -11.27 3.02
C ALA A 38 3.64 -11.12 2.53
N GLU A 39 4.46 -12.16 2.72
CA GLU A 39 5.81 -12.22 2.17
C GLU A 39 5.77 -12.53 0.67
N LEU A 40 6.41 -11.67 -0.12
CA LEU A 40 6.49 -11.81 -1.57
C LEU A 40 7.96 -11.87 -2.00
N ARG A 41 8.25 -12.79 -2.94
CA ARG A 41 9.59 -12.86 -3.53
C ARG A 41 9.82 -11.63 -4.42
N PRO A 42 11.00 -10.99 -4.40
CA PRO A 42 11.30 -9.85 -5.28
C PRO A 42 11.05 -10.13 -6.76
N SER A 43 11.37 -11.35 -7.22
CA SER A 43 11.12 -11.77 -8.60
C SER A 43 9.64 -11.83 -9.00
N ALA A 44 8.72 -11.93 -8.03
CA ALA A 44 7.29 -11.96 -8.27
C ALA A 44 6.65 -10.56 -8.32
N ILE A 45 7.38 -9.51 -7.93
CA ILE A 45 6.89 -8.13 -7.78
C ILE A 45 7.66 -7.12 -8.63
N VAL A 46 8.38 -7.59 -9.66
CA VAL A 46 9.18 -6.73 -10.57
C VAL A 46 8.30 -5.75 -11.36
N SER A 47 7.10 -6.19 -11.76
CA SER A 47 6.13 -5.36 -12.48
C SER A 47 5.17 -4.71 -11.52
N LYS A 48 4.65 -3.51 -11.82
CA LYS A 48 3.64 -2.85 -10.98
C LYS A 48 2.41 -3.75 -10.72
N PRO A 49 1.80 -3.69 -9.52
CA PRO A 49 0.58 -4.44 -9.24
C PRO A 49 -0.63 -3.82 -9.94
N ARG A 50 -1.70 -4.62 -10.03
CA ARG A 50 -3.04 -4.08 -10.21
C ARG A 50 -3.52 -3.50 -8.89
N VAL A 51 -4.02 -2.27 -8.92
CA VAL A 51 -4.58 -1.59 -7.75
C VAL A 51 -5.98 -1.12 -8.09
N ASP A 52 -6.95 -1.58 -7.31
CA ASP A 52 -8.35 -1.13 -7.36
C ASP A 52 -8.66 -0.38 -6.05
N ILE A 53 -9.16 0.85 -6.17
CA ILE A 53 -9.53 1.72 -5.05
C ILE A 53 -11.06 1.77 -4.97
N GLY A 54 -11.59 1.59 -3.76
CA GLY A 54 -13.00 1.74 -3.47
C GLY A 54 -13.44 3.21 -3.43
N GLY A 55 -14.42 3.50 -2.59
CA GLY A 55 -15.05 4.82 -2.50
C GLY A 55 -16.47 4.80 -3.05
N SER A 56 -17.15 5.95 -2.97
CA SER A 56 -18.54 6.10 -3.40
C SER A 56 -18.75 7.20 -4.44
N ASP A 57 -17.70 7.97 -4.77
CA ASP A 57 -17.79 9.13 -5.66
C ASP A 57 -16.52 9.23 -6.52
N MET A 58 -16.70 9.27 -7.85
CA MET A 58 -15.60 9.45 -8.82
C MET A 58 -15.03 10.88 -8.83
N ARG A 59 -15.71 11.84 -8.19
CA ARG A 59 -15.20 13.21 -8.02
C ARG A 59 -14.13 13.31 -6.93
N VAL A 60 -14.09 12.32 -6.03
CA VAL A 60 -13.02 12.20 -5.04
C VAL A 60 -11.83 11.55 -5.72
N LEU A 61 -10.69 12.25 -5.64
CA LEU A 61 -9.42 11.78 -6.19
C LEU A 61 -8.55 11.25 -5.05
N TYR A 62 -7.89 10.12 -5.32
CA TYR A 62 -7.01 9.45 -4.39
C TYR A 62 -5.57 9.46 -4.92
N THR A 63 -4.63 9.46 -3.97
CA THR A 63 -3.21 9.29 -4.25
C THR A 63 -2.74 7.96 -3.65
N LEU A 64 -2.12 7.13 -4.47
CA LEU A 64 -1.45 5.90 -4.05
C LEU A 64 0.05 6.17 -3.87
N ILE A 65 0.61 5.74 -2.74
CA ILE A 65 2.04 5.80 -2.44
C ILE A 65 2.50 4.41 -2.01
N LEU A 66 3.57 3.89 -2.63
CA LEU A 66 4.25 2.66 -2.25
C LEU A 66 5.69 2.99 -1.88
N VAL A 67 6.03 2.82 -0.60
CA VAL A 67 7.35 3.11 -0.03
C VAL A 67 7.93 1.89 0.66
N ASP A 68 9.27 1.83 0.74
CA ASP A 68 10.02 0.93 1.61
C ASP A 68 10.61 1.74 2.78
N PRO A 69 10.11 1.56 4.01
CA PRO A 69 10.62 2.25 5.20
C PRO A 69 11.93 1.64 5.73
N ASP A 70 12.37 0.52 5.18
CA ASP A 70 13.50 -0.26 5.66
C ASP A 70 14.71 -0.16 4.74
N ALA A 71 14.72 0.73 3.74
CA ALA A 71 15.82 0.80 2.78
C ALA A 71 17.15 1.32 3.39
N PRO A 72 18.31 0.71 3.08
CA PRO A 72 18.52 -0.52 2.30
C PRO A 72 18.36 -1.81 3.12
N SER A 73 18.30 -1.73 4.45
CA SER A 73 18.03 -2.87 5.33
C SER A 73 17.27 -2.44 6.59
N PRO A 74 16.37 -3.28 7.15
CA PRO A 74 15.62 -2.95 8.37
C PRO A 74 16.52 -2.62 9.57
N SER A 75 17.72 -3.22 9.63
CA SER A 75 18.70 -2.97 10.68
C SER A 75 19.44 -1.62 10.55
N HIS A 76 19.50 -1.05 9.35
CA HIS A 76 20.16 0.22 9.09
C HIS A 76 19.42 0.97 7.97
N PRO A 77 18.22 1.52 8.27
CA PRO A 77 17.34 2.09 7.25
C PRO A 77 17.73 3.53 6.90
N SER A 78 18.97 3.72 6.44
CA SER A 78 19.55 5.06 6.18
C SER A 78 18.93 5.78 4.97
N LEU A 79 18.18 5.07 4.13
CA LEU A 79 17.50 5.60 2.95
C LEU A 79 15.97 5.62 3.10
N ARG A 80 15.44 5.41 4.32
CA ARG A 80 14.01 5.50 4.56
C ARG A 80 13.48 6.93 4.35
N GLU A 81 12.34 7.14 3.73
CA GLU A 81 11.49 6.17 2.99
C GLU A 81 11.89 6.12 1.51
N TYR A 82 12.09 4.93 0.96
CA TYR A 82 12.38 4.77 -0.46
C TYR A 82 11.09 4.66 -1.28
N LEU A 83 10.83 5.64 -2.15
CA LEU A 83 9.63 5.68 -2.98
C LEU A 83 9.73 4.71 -4.17
N HIS A 84 8.97 3.63 -4.13
CA HIS A 84 8.87 2.67 -5.23
C HIS A 84 7.88 3.11 -6.31
N TRP A 85 6.73 3.66 -5.91
CA TRP A 85 5.70 4.05 -6.85
C TRP A 85 4.76 5.10 -6.26
N MET A 86 4.36 6.08 -7.08
CA MET A 86 3.36 7.08 -6.75
C MET A 86 2.42 7.26 -7.93
N VAL A 87 1.12 7.34 -7.65
CA VAL A 87 0.09 7.68 -8.64
C VAL A 87 -0.89 8.64 -7.98
N SER A 88 -1.06 9.83 -8.57
CA SER A 88 -2.06 10.82 -8.16
C SER A 88 -3.33 10.70 -8.98
N ASP A 89 -4.33 11.48 -8.58
CA ASP A 89 -5.54 11.74 -9.37
C ASP A 89 -6.33 10.49 -9.76
N ILE A 90 -6.29 9.43 -8.94
CA ILE A 90 -7.06 8.21 -9.18
C ILE A 90 -8.51 8.48 -8.79
N PRO A 91 -9.48 8.43 -9.72
CA PRO A 91 -10.88 8.60 -9.37
C PRO A 91 -11.36 7.47 -8.45
N GLY A 92 -12.16 7.81 -7.44
CA GLY A 92 -12.81 6.80 -6.60
C GLY A 92 -13.56 5.74 -7.43
N THR A 93 -13.66 4.52 -6.92
CA THR A 93 -14.26 3.34 -7.59
C THR A 93 -13.47 2.78 -8.77
N THR A 94 -12.29 3.32 -9.09
CA THR A 94 -11.46 2.90 -10.22
C THR A 94 -10.13 2.26 -9.76
N GLY A 95 -9.05 2.43 -10.51
CA GLY A 95 -7.74 1.87 -10.18
C GLY A 95 -6.60 2.72 -10.72
N ALA A 96 -5.37 2.40 -10.31
CA ALA A 96 -4.17 3.18 -10.62
C ALA A 96 -3.68 3.06 -12.09
N SER A 97 -4.56 2.67 -13.01
CA SER A 97 -4.28 2.57 -14.45
C SER A 97 -5.43 3.12 -15.29
N PHE A 98 -6.25 4.00 -14.69
CA PHE A 98 -7.29 4.75 -15.38
C PHE A 98 -6.69 5.73 -16.39
#